data_AF-A0A251WVS0-F1
#
_entry.id   AF-A0A251WVS0-F1
#
_cell.length_a   1.000
_cell.length_b   1.000
_cell.length_c   1.000
_cell.angle_alpha   90.00
_cell.angle_beta   90.00
_cell.angle_gamma   90.00
#
_symmetry.space_group_name_H-M   'P 1'
#
loop_
_entity.id
_entity.type
_entity.pdbx_description
1 polymer ?
#
loop_
_entity_poly.entity_id
_entity_poly.type
_entity_poly.pdbx_seq_one_letter_code
_entity_poly.pdbx_strand_id
1 'polypeptide(L)'
;MTLFLGYDPGGKGKNGVAAIQVISGEPEVVAKDTVRDAAEALSWFEDHARTAVALGIDTLLAWSPKGGRACDDALRRKYGGNSVVAQNSLYSSMTPNGAIVAKRLGLPVYESHPKLLLRVSGEHAIYEIYKNAVSATGADHEGDAIVAAWCAAMGHNRIWAVDLYVDVEDDIELVVPEARYPWFEAV
;
A
#
# COMPACT_ATOMS: atom_id res chain seq x y z
N MET A 1 -14.39 13.42 9.94
CA MET A 1 -12.94 13.15 10.03
C MET A 1 -12.56 12.33 8.82
N THR A 2 -11.42 12.64 8.20
CA THR A 2 -11.00 12.03 6.94
C THR A 2 -10.21 10.76 7.23
N LEU A 3 -10.62 9.63 6.64
CA LEU A 3 -9.92 8.36 6.77
C LEU A 3 -9.06 8.05 5.56
N PHE A 4 -7.97 7.32 5.80
CA PHE A 4 -7.18 6.64 4.80
C PHE A 4 -7.25 5.15 5.05
N LEU A 5 -7.54 4.38 4.00
CA LEU A 5 -7.64 2.93 4.08
C LEU A 5 -6.35 2.30 3.61
N GLY A 6 -6.05 1.11 4.12
CA GLY A 6 -4.89 0.33 3.74
C GLY A 6 -5.23 -1.14 3.56
N TYR A 7 -4.58 -1.77 2.59
CA TYR A 7 -4.80 -3.15 2.24
C TYR A 7 -3.47 -3.88 2.00
N ASP A 8 -3.21 -4.93 2.77
CA ASP A 8 -2.17 -5.92 2.50
C ASP A 8 -2.83 -7.19 1.92
N PRO A 9 -2.89 -7.35 0.59
CA PRO A 9 -3.50 -8.52 -0.01
C PRO A 9 -2.62 -9.77 0.17
N GLY A 10 -3.23 -10.89 0.54
CA GLY A 10 -2.48 -12.14 0.69
C GLY A 10 -3.29 -13.38 0.39
N GLY A 11 -2.81 -14.51 0.92
CA GLY A 11 -3.49 -15.81 0.85
C GLY A 11 -4.77 -15.85 1.68
N LYS A 12 -5.44 -17.01 1.69
CA LYS A 12 -6.61 -17.23 2.54
C LYS A 12 -6.26 -16.97 4.02
N GLY A 13 -7.00 -16.07 4.68
CA GLY A 13 -6.77 -15.69 6.09
C GLY A 13 -5.56 -14.79 6.31
N LYS A 14 -5.06 -14.14 5.25
CA LYS A 14 -3.84 -13.33 5.27
C LYS A 14 -4.02 -12.01 4.54
N ASN A 15 -5.19 -11.39 4.70
CA ASN A 15 -5.50 -10.11 4.06
C ASN A 15 -5.59 -9.05 5.16
N GLY A 16 -4.56 -8.22 5.29
CA GLY A 16 -4.58 -7.13 6.26
C GLY A 16 -5.45 -5.97 5.76
N VAL A 17 -6.32 -5.45 6.62
CA VAL A 17 -7.11 -4.24 6.35
C VAL A 17 -6.89 -3.24 7.47
N ALA A 18 -6.81 -1.96 7.12
CA ALA A 18 -6.63 -0.89 8.09
C ALA A 18 -7.38 0.38 7.67
N ALA A 19 -7.78 1.15 8.67
CA ALA A 19 -8.30 2.50 8.55
C ALA A 19 -7.55 3.38 9.55
N ILE A 20 -6.95 4.46 9.05
CA ILE A 20 -6.19 5.41 9.87
C ILE A 20 -6.73 6.83 9.68
N GLN A 21 -6.41 7.69 10.64
CA GLN A 21 -6.41 9.14 10.49
C GLN A 21 -4.97 9.63 10.46
N VAL A 22 -4.76 10.81 9.89
CA VAL A 22 -3.48 11.53 10.01
C VAL A 22 -3.79 12.87 10.66
N ILE A 23 -3.34 13.06 11.90
CA ILE A 23 -3.57 14.26 12.70
C ILE A 23 -2.21 14.91 12.94
N SER A 24 -2.03 16.15 12.46
CA SER A 24 -0.75 16.87 12.56
C SER A 24 0.45 16.10 11.99
N GLY A 25 0.22 15.31 10.94
CA GLY A 25 1.25 14.48 10.28
C GLY A 25 1.43 13.08 10.89
N GLU A 26 0.87 12.83 12.08
CA GLU A 26 1.03 11.55 12.77
C GLU A 26 -0.14 10.60 12.47
N PRO A 27 0.12 9.33 12.14
CA PRO A 27 -0.92 8.35 11.90
C PRO A 27 -1.55 7.84 13.20
N GLU A 28 -2.88 7.83 13.26
CA GLU A 28 -3.68 7.22 14.33
C GLU A 28 -4.50 6.06 13.75
N VAL A 29 -4.38 4.88 14.33
CA VAL A 29 -5.13 3.69 13.88
C VAL A 29 -6.56 3.75 14.43
N VAL A 30 -7.55 3.82 13.53
CA VAL A 30 -8.98 3.82 13.88
C VAL A 30 -9.52 2.40 13.96
N ALA A 31 -9.18 1.58 12.97
CA ALA A 31 -9.58 0.18 12.91
C ALA A 31 -8.57 -0.62 12.09
N LYS A 32 -8.42 -1.91 12.39
CA LYS A 32 -7.59 -2.86 11.65
C LYS A 32 -8.11 -4.27 11.88
N ASP A 33 -7.88 -5.15 10.91
CA ASP A 33 -8.23 -6.58 11.02
C ASP A 33 -7.42 -7.42 10.02
N THR A 34 -7.44 -8.73 10.21
CA THR A 34 -6.96 -9.71 9.23
C THR A 34 -8.15 -10.53 8.72
N VAL A 35 -8.54 -10.31 7.47
CA VAL A 35 -9.72 -10.95 6.88
C VAL A 35 -9.36 -12.12 5.98
N ARG A 36 -10.36 -12.93 5.62
CA ARG A 36 -10.11 -14.19 4.90
C ARG A 36 -9.70 -13.99 3.46
N ASP A 37 -10.31 -13.06 2.75
CA ASP A 37 -10.17 -12.89 1.31
C ASP A 37 -10.57 -11.47 0.85
N ALA A 38 -10.42 -11.19 -0.44
CA ALA A 38 -10.75 -9.87 -1.00
C ALA A 38 -12.24 -9.49 -0.89
N ALA A 39 -13.16 -10.45 -0.80
CA ALA A 39 -14.58 -10.16 -0.64
C ALA A 39 -14.88 -9.68 0.79
N GLU A 40 -14.30 -10.34 1.78
CA GLU A 40 -14.36 -9.87 3.17
C GLU A 40 -13.64 -8.52 3.35
N ALA A 41 -12.51 -8.30 2.65
CA ALA A 41 -11.85 -7.00 2.66
C ALA A 41 -12.74 -5.88 2.12
N LEU A 42 -13.43 -6.11 0.99
CA LEU A 42 -14.40 -5.15 0.45
C LEU A 42 -15.54 -4.87 1.44
N SER A 43 -16.11 -5.91 2.04
CA SER A 43 -17.16 -5.75 3.06
C SER A 43 -16.65 -4.94 4.27
N TRP A 44 -15.42 -5.17 4.71
CA TRP A 44 -14.82 -4.40 5.80
C TRP A 44 -14.61 -2.93 5.41
N PHE A 45 -14.16 -2.67 4.18
CA PHE A 45 -13.97 -1.31 3.69
C PHE A 45 -15.29 -0.56 3.53
N GLU A 46 -16.41 -1.21 3.21
CA GLU A 46 -17.72 -0.56 3.09
C GLU A 46 -18.15 0.18 4.37
N ASP A 47 -17.77 -0.34 5.54
CA ASP A 47 -18.06 0.29 6.85
C ASP A 47 -17.28 1.60 7.07
N HIS A 48 -16.16 1.78 6.35
CA HIS A 48 -15.26 2.93 6.50
C HIS A 48 -15.20 3.85 5.27
N ALA A 49 -15.62 3.35 4.10
CA ALA A 49 -15.44 3.99 2.80
C ALA A 49 -16.15 5.35 2.70
N ARG A 50 -17.27 5.54 3.39
CA ARG A 50 -18.04 6.81 3.35
C ARG A 50 -17.24 8.02 3.82
N THR A 51 -16.25 7.81 4.68
CA THR A 51 -15.38 8.86 5.22
C THR A 51 -13.94 8.76 4.73
N ALA A 52 -13.65 7.75 3.90
CA ALA A 52 -12.33 7.54 3.34
C ALA A 52 -12.13 8.36 2.06
N VAL A 53 -10.90 8.81 1.84
CA VAL A 53 -10.55 9.61 0.65
C VAL A 53 -9.50 8.94 -0.24
N ALA A 54 -8.84 7.89 0.25
CA ALA A 54 -7.86 7.12 -0.50
C ALA A 54 -7.66 5.73 0.12
N LEU A 55 -7.14 4.81 -0.71
CA LEU A 55 -6.74 3.46 -0.33
C LEU A 55 -5.27 3.23 -0.72
N GLY A 56 -4.44 2.82 0.23
CA GLY A 56 -3.12 2.29 -0.03
C GLY A 56 -3.15 0.77 -0.15
N ILE A 57 -2.37 0.21 -1.06
CA ILE A 57 -2.35 -1.24 -1.30
C ILE A 57 -0.90 -1.73 -1.39
N ASP A 58 -0.56 -2.77 -0.61
CA ASP A 58 0.74 -3.47 -0.70
C ASP A 58 0.72 -4.47 -1.87
N THR A 59 0.69 -3.94 -3.09
CA THR A 59 0.70 -4.75 -4.31
C THR A 59 1.06 -3.94 -5.54
N LEU A 60 1.30 -4.62 -6.65
CA LEU A 60 1.50 -3.97 -7.95
C LEU A 60 0.17 -3.42 -8.50
N LEU A 61 0.04 -2.10 -8.57
CA LEU A 61 -1.09 -1.39 -9.21
C LEU A 61 -0.78 -0.92 -10.64
N ALA A 62 0.39 -1.27 -11.14
CA ALA A 62 0.79 -1.11 -12.53
C ALA A 62 1.57 -2.34 -12.99
N TRP A 63 1.40 -2.75 -14.24
CA TRP A 63 2.04 -3.92 -14.82
C TRP A 63 2.77 -3.59 -16.11
N SER A 64 4.01 -4.07 -16.26
CA SER A 64 4.77 -3.93 -17.51
C SER A 64 4.67 -5.22 -18.35
N PRO A 65 4.55 -5.12 -19.69
CA PRO A 65 4.65 -6.27 -20.59
C PRO A 65 6.04 -6.92 -20.55
N LYS A 66 7.06 -6.23 -20.04
CA LYS A 66 8.44 -6.73 -19.93
C LYS A 66 8.64 -7.65 -18.71
N GLY A 67 7.67 -7.73 -17.81
CA GLY A 67 7.75 -8.54 -16.58
C GLY A 67 8.52 -7.89 -15.42
N GLY A 68 9.11 -6.71 -15.62
CA GLY A 68 9.69 -5.86 -14.58
C GLY A 68 9.40 -4.40 -14.89
N ARG A 69 9.37 -3.55 -13.85
CA ARG A 69 9.08 -2.12 -13.96
C ARG A 69 10.32 -1.30 -13.68
N ALA A 70 10.53 -0.23 -14.44
CA ALA A 70 11.64 0.69 -14.29
C ALA A 70 11.62 1.38 -12.91
N CYS A 71 10.43 1.69 -12.37
CA CYS A 71 10.29 2.23 -11.02
C CYS A 71 10.84 1.29 -9.95
N ASP A 72 10.54 -0.01 -10.07
CA ASP A 72 11.05 -1.04 -9.17
C ASP A 72 12.57 -1.21 -9.29
N ASP A 73 13.10 -1.15 -10.52
CA ASP A 73 14.54 -1.18 -10.75
C ASP A 73 15.25 0.03 -10.12
N ALA A 74 14.66 1.22 -10.19
CA ALA A 74 15.19 2.41 -9.55
C ALA A 74 15.23 2.26 -8.02
N LEU A 75 14.14 1.78 -7.41
CA LEU A 75 14.09 1.48 -5.97
C LEU A 75 15.14 0.44 -5.55
N ARG A 76 15.28 -0.64 -6.31
CA ARG A 76 16.31 -1.67 -6.06
C ARG A 76 17.72 -1.10 -6.16
N ARG A 77 18.01 -0.28 -7.17
CA ARG A 77 19.33 0.35 -7.33
C ARG A 77 19.65 1.29 -6.18
N LYS A 78 18.68 2.10 -5.74
CA LYS A 78 18.90 3.11 -4.69
C LYS A 78 18.98 2.51 -3.29
N TYR A 79 18.07 1.61 -2.93
CA TYR A 79 17.94 1.12 -1.56
C TYR A 79 18.38 -0.32 -1.34
N GLY A 80 18.61 -1.09 -2.41
CA GLY A 80 18.99 -2.51 -2.34
C GLY A 80 17.94 -3.40 -1.65
N GLY A 81 18.31 -4.65 -1.38
CA GLY A 81 17.47 -5.64 -0.70
C GLY A 81 16.44 -6.33 -1.61
N ASN A 82 15.66 -7.23 -1.00
CA ASN A 82 14.78 -8.16 -1.71
C ASN A 82 13.29 -7.87 -1.50
N SER A 83 12.94 -6.70 -0.95
CA SER A 83 11.54 -6.32 -0.66
C SER A 83 10.80 -5.78 -1.88
N VAL A 84 11.51 -5.40 -2.95
CA VAL A 84 10.91 -4.98 -4.23
C VAL A 84 11.15 -6.09 -5.24
N VAL A 85 10.12 -6.90 -5.48
CA VAL A 85 10.19 -8.08 -6.35
C VAL A 85 9.76 -7.71 -7.76
N ALA A 86 10.41 -8.30 -8.78
CA ALA A 86 9.98 -8.12 -10.16
C ALA A 86 8.60 -8.76 -10.38
N GLN A 87 7.74 -8.10 -11.16
CA GLN A 87 6.36 -8.56 -11.44
C GLN A 87 6.30 -10.02 -11.89
N ASN A 88 7.16 -10.45 -12.80
CA ASN A 88 7.20 -11.83 -13.32
C ASN A 88 7.70 -12.88 -12.32
N SER A 89 8.20 -12.45 -11.16
CA SER A 89 8.65 -13.31 -10.07
C SER A 89 7.58 -13.47 -8.98
N LEU A 90 6.45 -12.76 -9.10
CA LEU A 90 5.34 -12.90 -8.18
C LEU A 90 4.53 -14.17 -8.49
N TYR A 91 4.41 -15.03 -7.48
CA TYR A 91 3.53 -16.21 -7.50
C TYR A 91 2.57 -16.10 -6.32
N SER A 92 1.39 -15.50 -6.48
CA SER A 92 0.48 -15.35 -5.33
C SER A 92 -0.91 -14.81 -5.67
N SER A 93 -1.82 -14.99 -4.72
CA SER A 93 -3.10 -14.28 -4.61
C SER A 93 -2.97 -12.78 -4.31
N MET A 94 -1.80 -12.30 -3.89
CA MET A 94 -1.54 -10.88 -3.58
C MET A 94 -1.95 -9.95 -4.74
N THR A 95 -1.40 -10.17 -5.94
CA THR A 95 -1.68 -9.35 -7.13
C THR A 95 -3.15 -9.35 -7.55
N PRO A 96 -3.83 -10.51 -7.74
CA PRO A 96 -5.23 -10.49 -8.13
C PRO A 96 -6.15 -9.93 -7.04
N ASN A 97 -5.91 -10.24 -5.76
CA ASN A 97 -6.74 -9.71 -4.67
C ASN A 97 -6.64 -8.18 -4.57
N GLY A 98 -5.40 -7.67 -4.59
CA GLY A 98 -5.13 -6.24 -4.62
C GLY A 98 -5.82 -5.53 -5.80
N ALA A 99 -5.69 -6.10 -7.00
CA ALA A 99 -6.33 -5.53 -8.19
C ALA A 99 -7.87 -5.58 -8.14
N ILE A 100 -8.46 -6.64 -7.58
CA ILE A 100 -9.91 -6.75 -7.40
C ILE A 100 -10.42 -5.65 -6.46
N VAL A 101 -9.75 -5.47 -5.31
CA VAL A 101 -10.13 -4.43 -4.34
C VAL A 101 -9.97 -3.04 -4.94
N ALA A 102 -8.83 -2.76 -5.59
CA ALA A 102 -8.58 -1.47 -6.25
C ALA A 102 -9.68 -1.10 -7.25
N LYS A 103 -10.10 -2.05 -8.09
CA LYS A 103 -11.13 -1.83 -9.12
C LYS A 103 -12.54 -1.65 -8.54
N ARG A 104 -12.85 -2.28 -7.40
CA ARG A 104 -14.21 -2.33 -6.86
C ARG A 104 -14.50 -1.28 -5.81
N LEU A 105 -13.50 -0.87 -5.02
CA LEU A 105 -13.74 0.07 -3.93
C LEU A 105 -14.05 1.50 -4.43
N GLY A 106 -13.51 1.89 -5.59
CA GLY A 106 -13.82 3.17 -6.23
C GLY A 106 -13.19 4.39 -5.56
N LEU A 107 -12.21 4.20 -4.69
CA LEU A 107 -11.39 5.27 -4.11
C LEU A 107 -10.12 5.49 -4.96
N PRO A 108 -9.51 6.68 -4.90
CA PRO A 108 -8.14 6.88 -5.35
C PRO A 108 -7.20 5.86 -4.69
N VAL A 109 -6.41 5.15 -5.50
CA VAL A 109 -5.53 4.08 -5.01
C VAL A 109 -4.06 4.43 -5.14
N TYR A 110 -3.29 3.99 -4.14
CA TYR A 110 -1.86 4.26 -4.03
C TYR A 110 -1.13 2.95 -3.80
N GLU A 111 -0.19 2.64 -4.69
CA GLU A 111 0.73 1.53 -4.48
C GLU A 111 1.64 1.86 -3.29
N SER A 112 1.92 0.84 -2.47
CA SER A 112 2.81 0.97 -1.31
C SER A 112 3.75 -0.21 -1.25
N HIS A 113 4.90 -0.02 -0.61
CA HIS A 113 5.85 -1.09 -0.29
C HIS A 113 6.24 -0.98 1.19
N PRO A 114 5.37 -1.44 2.12
CA PRO A 114 5.51 -1.26 3.56
C PRO A 114 6.88 -1.64 4.12
N LYS A 115 7.37 -2.83 3.76
CA LYS A 115 8.67 -3.34 4.22
C LYS A 115 9.85 -2.49 3.76
N LEU A 116 9.78 -1.93 2.55
CA LEU A 116 10.79 -0.99 2.08
C LEU A 116 10.65 0.35 2.83
N LEU A 117 9.44 0.91 2.90
CA LEU A 117 9.16 2.19 3.55
C LEU A 117 9.60 2.21 5.01
N LEU A 118 9.31 1.17 5.80
CA LEU A 118 9.74 1.05 7.19
C LEU A 118 11.26 1.07 7.35
N ARG A 119 12.00 0.62 6.33
CA ARG A 119 13.46 0.60 6.34
C ARG A 119 14.06 1.96 5.97
N VAL A 120 13.41 2.73 5.10
CA VAL A 120 14.03 3.90 4.44
C VAL A 120 13.42 5.25 4.82
N SER A 121 12.19 5.29 5.33
CA SER A 121 11.49 6.56 5.63
C SER A 121 12.08 7.31 6.83
N GLY A 122 12.86 6.64 7.69
CA GLY A 122 13.38 7.23 8.93
C GLY A 122 12.28 7.66 9.93
N GLU A 123 11.02 7.38 9.63
CA GLU A 123 9.88 7.81 10.43
C GLU A 123 9.66 6.86 11.61
N HIS A 124 9.95 7.36 12.80
CA HIS A 124 9.89 6.56 14.01
C HIS A 124 8.46 6.23 14.44
N ALA A 125 7.48 7.12 14.23
CA ALA A 125 6.11 6.90 14.69
C ALA A 125 5.41 5.75 13.97
N ILE A 126 5.44 5.73 12.63
CA ILE A 126 4.84 4.64 11.85
C ILE A 126 5.51 3.30 12.14
N TYR A 127 6.83 3.30 12.38
CA TYR A 127 7.58 2.09 12.71
C TYR A 127 7.15 1.48 14.05
N GLU A 128 6.94 2.32 15.07
CA GLU A 128 6.45 1.84 16.37
C GLU A 128 4.98 1.39 16.31
N ILE A 129 4.13 2.05 15.52
CA ILE A 129 2.75 1.59 15.28
C ILE A 129 2.74 0.22 14.60
N TYR A 130 3.57 0.04 13.57
CA TYR A 130 3.76 -1.25 12.89
C TYR A 130 4.17 -2.34 13.87
N LYS A 131 5.21 -2.11 14.68
CA LYS A 131 5.68 -3.08 15.69
C LYS A 131 4.59 -3.44 16.70
N ASN A 132 3.81 -2.47 17.13
CA ASN A 132 2.71 -2.69 18.08
C ASN A 132 1.62 -3.57 17.46
N ALA A 133 1.27 -3.32 16.19
CA ALA A 133 0.33 -4.17 15.46
C ALA A 133 0.83 -5.61 15.33
N VAL A 134 2.10 -5.81 14.93
CA VAL A 134 2.74 -7.13 14.81
C VAL A 134 2.78 -7.85 16.15
N SER A 135 3.13 -7.15 17.23
CA SER A 135 3.23 -7.74 18.57
C SER A 135 1.86 -8.17 19.10
N ALA A 136 0.79 -7.46 18.74
CA ALA A 136 -0.57 -7.77 19.20
C ALA A 136 -1.17 -9.00 18.50
N THR A 137 -0.86 -9.24 17.23
CA THR A 137 -1.48 -10.31 16.43
C THR A 137 -0.53 -11.48 16.15
N GLY A 138 0.78 -11.27 16.29
CA GLY A 138 1.81 -12.22 15.88
C GLY A 138 2.02 -12.31 14.36
N ALA A 139 1.43 -11.41 13.57
CA ALA A 139 1.53 -11.39 12.11
C ALA A 139 1.71 -9.95 11.57
N ASP A 140 2.29 -9.82 10.38
CA ASP A 140 2.61 -8.54 9.73
C ASP A 140 1.44 -7.92 8.96
N HIS A 141 0.42 -8.70 8.60
CA HIS A 141 -0.67 -8.26 7.70
C HIS A 141 -1.32 -6.93 8.09
N GLU A 142 -1.75 -6.79 9.34
CA GLU A 142 -2.34 -5.55 9.82
C GLU A 142 -1.33 -4.40 9.88
N GLY A 143 -0.06 -4.70 10.17
CA GLY A 143 1.02 -3.73 10.17
C GLY A 143 1.28 -3.20 8.76
N ASP A 144 1.44 -4.09 7.78
CA ASP A 144 1.66 -3.74 6.38
C ASP A 144 0.46 -2.93 5.83
N ALA A 145 -0.77 -3.30 6.19
CA ALA A 145 -1.97 -2.54 5.86
C ALA A 145 -1.98 -1.12 6.48
N ILE A 146 -1.54 -0.94 7.72
CA ILE A 146 -1.43 0.39 8.34
C ILE A 146 -0.42 1.27 7.56
N VAL A 147 0.74 0.71 7.23
CA VAL A 147 1.77 1.44 6.47
C VAL A 147 1.28 1.77 5.06
N ALA A 148 0.52 0.87 4.44
CA ALA A 148 -0.13 1.14 3.15
C ALA A 148 -1.10 2.33 3.26
N ALA A 149 -1.95 2.37 4.30
CA ALA A 149 -2.87 3.48 4.54
C ALA A 149 -2.12 4.81 4.73
N TRP A 150 -1.01 4.77 5.45
CA TRP A 150 -0.15 5.93 5.67
C TRP A 150 0.53 6.40 4.38
N CYS A 151 1.02 5.49 3.54
CA CYS A 151 1.54 5.79 2.21
C CYS A 151 0.49 6.53 1.35
N ALA A 152 -0.75 6.04 1.35
CA ALA A 152 -1.86 6.71 0.67
C ALA A 152 -2.14 8.11 1.23
N ALA A 153 -2.06 8.29 2.55
CA ALA A 153 -2.22 9.60 3.18
C ALA A 153 -1.13 10.60 2.74
N MET A 154 0.13 10.16 2.71
CA MET A 154 1.26 11.00 2.31
C MET A 154 1.16 11.41 0.84
N GLY A 155 0.82 10.46 -0.04
CA GLY A 155 0.61 10.72 -1.47
C GLY A 155 -0.62 11.57 -1.77
N HIS A 156 -1.76 11.26 -1.15
CA HIS A 156 -3.02 12.00 -1.35
C HIS A 156 -2.91 13.46 -0.90
N ASN A 157 -2.31 13.69 0.27
CA ASN A 157 -2.11 15.04 0.81
C ASN A 157 -0.94 15.78 0.16
N ARG A 158 -0.25 15.18 -0.82
CA ARG A 158 0.91 15.76 -1.52
C ARG A 158 2.07 16.12 -0.59
N ILE A 159 2.19 15.42 0.54
CA ILE A 159 3.38 15.47 1.39
C ILE A 159 4.54 14.80 0.66
N TRP A 160 4.25 13.65 0.05
CA TRP A 160 5.15 12.98 -0.89
C TRP A 160 4.79 13.44 -2.31
N ALA A 161 5.72 14.20 -2.91
CA ALA A 161 5.48 14.84 -4.20
C ALA A 161 5.85 13.94 -5.41
N VAL A 162 6.69 12.94 -5.21
CA VAL A 162 7.16 12.04 -6.27
C VAL A 162 6.10 10.98 -6.55
N ASP A 163 5.85 10.71 -7.83
CA ASP A 163 5.03 9.60 -8.31
C ASP A 163 5.85 8.73 -9.24
N LEU A 164 6.24 7.55 -8.76
CA LEU A 164 7.19 6.67 -9.43
C LEU A 164 6.67 6.13 -10.78
N TYR A 165 5.36 6.18 -11.04
CA TYR A 165 4.81 5.82 -12.35
C TYR A 165 5.00 6.90 -13.42
N VAL A 166 5.14 8.16 -13.01
CA VAL A 166 5.25 9.31 -13.91
C VAL A 166 6.69 9.79 -14.00
N ASP A 167 7.39 9.80 -12.87
CA ASP A 167 8.74 10.34 -12.76
C ASP A 167 9.81 9.37 -13.27
N VAL A 168 9.44 8.09 -13.49
CA VAL A 168 10.29 7.09 -14.14
C VAL A 168 9.63 6.66 -15.44
N GLU A 169 10.33 6.87 -16.57
CA GLU A 169 9.85 6.46 -17.88
C GLU A 169 9.69 4.92 -17.92
N ASP A 170 8.44 4.47 -17.98
CA ASP A 170 8.11 3.06 -17.99
C ASP A 170 6.91 2.78 -18.91
N ASP A 171 6.93 1.60 -19.53
CA ASP A 171 5.83 1.09 -20.33
C ASP A 171 4.99 0.20 -19.41
N ILE A 172 3.95 0.81 -18.82
CA ILE A 172 3.11 0.20 -17.79
C ILE A 172 1.62 0.37 -18.09
N GLU A 173 0.86 -0.66 -17.73
CA GLU A 173 -0.60 -0.67 -17.70
C GLU A 173 -1.09 -0.54 -16.26
N LEU A 174 -1.86 0.51 -15.96
CA LEU A 174 -2.40 0.71 -14.62
C LEU A 174 -3.61 -0.20 -14.38
N VAL A 175 -3.68 -0.76 -13.17
CA VAL A 175 -4.83 -1.57 -12.71
C VAL A 175 -6.11 -0.75 -12.69
N VAL A 176 -6.01 0.52 -12.29
CA VAL A 176 -7.05 1.55 -12.44
C VAL A 176 -6.42 2.84 -12.96
N PRO A 177 -7.11 3.64 -13.78
CA PRO A 177 -6.50 4.78 -14.48
C PRO A 177 -5.84 5.84 -13.59
N GLU A 178 -6.29 5.99 -12.34
CA GLU A 178 -5.78 6.99 -11.40
C GLU A 178 -4.84 6.42 -10.34
N ALA A 179 -4.38 5.17 -10.49
CA ALA A 179 -3.41 4.58 -9.58
C ALA A 179 -2.11 5.40 -9.58
N ARG A 180 -1.54 5.60 -8.39
CA ARG A 180 -0.28 6.32 -8.20
C ARG A 180 0.69 5.51 -7.36
N TYR A 181 1.97 5.80 -7.49
CA TYR A 181 2.99 5.20 -6.64
C TYR A 181 3.81 6.29 -5.93
N PRO A 182 3.28 6.83 -4.81
CA PRO A 182 3.89 7.97 -4.15
C PRO A 182 5.19 7.56 -3.44
N TRP A 183 6.19 8.44 -3.47
CA TRP A 183 7.46 8.25 -2.77
C TRP A 183 7.96 9.55 -2.14
N PHE A 184 8.69 9.45 -1.03
CA PHE A 184 9.12 10.62 -0.25
C PHE A 184 10.30 11.38 -0.87
N GLU A 185 10.97 10.82 -1.87
CA GLU A 185 12.10 11.44 -2.57
C GLU A 185 12.27 10.88 -4.00
N ALA A 186 13.06 11.53 -4.85
CA ALA A 186 13.36 11.02 -6.20
C ALA A 186 14.31 9.80 -6.13
N VAL A 187 14.17 8.85 -7.06
CA VAL A 187 14.90 7.56 -7.04
C VAL A 187 15.77 7.32 -8.26
#